data_AF-A0A2E8AA88-F1
#
_entry.id   AF-A0A2E8AA88-F1
#
_cell.length_a   1.000
_cell.length_b   1.000
_cell.length_c   1.000
_cell.angle_alpha   90.00
_cell.angle_beta   90.00
_cell.angle_gamma   90.00
#
_symmetry.space_group_name_H-M   'P 1'
#
loop_
_entity.id
_entity.type
_entity.pdbx_description
1 polymer ?
#
loop_
_entity_poly.entity_id
_entity_poly.type
_entity_poly.pdbx_seq_one_letter_code
_entity_poly.pdbx_strand_id
1 'polypeptide(L)'
;MKRIDYTRAALAALLIVAAAPALAQDLSPVSDMIDNIIDAVTGPIGRGLGVLALVGSGVMMFFGRLNWPIFVAVFVGVVLIFSAETIIDGFAAP
;
A
#
# COMPACT_ATOMS: atom_id res chain seq x y z
N MET A 1 -42.02 34.71 -23.56
CA MET A 1 -42.10 34.00 -22.28
C MET A 1 -41.45 32.63 -22.48
N LYS A 2 -40.25 32.41 -21.94
CA LYS A 2 -39.53 31.12 -22.09
C LYS A 2 -40.26 30.10 -21.23
N ARG A 3 -40.89 29.09 -21.84
CA ARG A 3 -41.51 27.99 -21.08
C ARG A 3 -40.37 27.27 -20.37
N ILE A 4 -40.45 27.20 -19.04
CA ILE A 4 -39.46 26.48 -18.24
C ILE A 4 -39.67 25.00 -18.56
N ASP A 5 -38.70 24.37 -19.20
CA ASP A 5 -38.77 22.97 -19.63
C ASP A 5 -38.53 22.05 -18.42
N TYR A 6 -39.52 21.95 -17.53
CA TYR A 6 -39.46 21.17 -16.29
C TYR A 6 -39.03 19.70 -16.50
N THR A 7 -39.37 19.13 -17.66
CA THR A 7 -38.99 17.76 -18.05
C THR A 7 -37.47 17.60 -18.19
N ARG A 8 -36.77 18.63 -18.71
CA ARG A 8 -35.31 18.59 -18.88
C ARG A 8 -34.60 18.80 -17.55
N ALA A 9 -35.16 19.66 -16.69
CA ALA A 9 -34.68 19.85 -15.33
C ALA A 9 -34.84 18.58 -14.47
N ALA A 10 -35.98 17.89 -14.58
CA ALA A 10 -36.22 16.63 -13.89
C ALA A 10 -35.29 15.49 -14.35
N LEU A 11 -35.02 15.40 -15.66
CA LEU A 11 -34.07 14.43 -16.21
C LEU A 11 -32.64 14.70 -15.70
N ALA A 12 -32.21 15.97 -15.67
CA ALA A 12 -30.90 16.34 -15.14
C ALA A 12 -30.77 16.02 -13.64
N ALA A 13 -31.81 16.29 -12.85
CA ALA A 13 -31.83 15.93 -11.43
C ALA A 13 -31.77 14.41 -11.22
N LEU A 14 -32.50 13.63 -12.03
CA LEU A 14 -32.46 12.17 -11.99
C LEU A 14 -31.07 11.63 -12.35
N LEU A 15 -30.40 12.22 -13.33
CA LEU A 15 -29.04 11.82 -13.73
C LEU A 15 -28.00 12.15 -12.65
N ILE A 16 -28.16 13.26 -11.93
CA ILE A 16 -27.29 13.63 -10.79
C ILE A 16 -27.48 12.64 -9.62
N VAL A 17 -28.73 12.25 -9.33
CA VAL A 17 -29.03 11.24 -8.30
C VAL A 17 -28.56 9.84 -8.74
N ALA A 18 -28.69 9.49 -10.02
CA ALA A 18 -28.22 8.23 -10.58
C ALA A 18 -26.69 8.15 -10.73
N ALA A 19 -25.97 9.28 -10.71
CA ALA A 19 -24.52 9.34 -10.65
C ALA A 19 -23.95 9.12 -9.23
N ALA A 20 -24.77 9.25 -8.19
CA ALA A 20 -24.36 9.00 -6.80
C ALA A 20 -23.76 7.59 -6.56
N PRO A 21 -24.33 6.48 -7.06
CA PRO A 21 -23.72 5.16 -6.89
C PRO A 21 -22.39 4.96 -7.65
N ALA A 22 -22.06 5.81 -8.63
CA ALA A 22 -20.76 5.78 -9.31
C ALA A 22 -19.65 6.51 -8.53
N LEU A 23 -20.02 7.40 -7.59
CA LEU A 23 -19.10 8.10 -6.68
C LEU A 23 -18.93 7.41 -5.32
N ALA A 24 -19.72 6.38 -5.03
CA ALA A 24 -19.82 5.76 -3.71
C ALA A 24 -19.44 4.27 -3.70
N GLN A 25 -18.66 3.79 -4.66
CA GLN A 25 -17.97 2.50 -4.47
C GLN A 25 -16.95 2.69 -3.36
N ASP A 26 -17.35 2.39 -2.14
CA ASP A 26 -16.50 2.44 -0.97
C ASP A 26 -15.49 1.30 -1.04
N LEU A 27 -14.29 1.61 -1.54
CA LEU A 27 -13.16 0.68 -1.54
C LEU A 27 -12.47 0.63 -0.16
N SER A 28 -12.92 1.42 0.83
CA SER A 28 -12.34 1.44 2.19
C SER A 28 -12.20 0.03 2.76
N PRO A 29 -13.21 -0.87 2.72
CA PRO A 29 -13.05 -2.19 3.32
C PRO A 29 -11.91 -3.03 2.72
N VAL A 30 -11.64 -2.86 1.42
CA VAL A 30 -10.56 -3.58 0.73
C VAL A 30 -9.22 -2.90 0.97
N SER A 31 -9.17 -1.56 0.93
CA SER A 31 -7.97 -0.78 1.26
C SER A 31 -7.54 -1.03 2.70
N ASP A 32 -8.47 -0.91 3.65
CA ASP A 32 -8.24 -1.13 5.08
C ASP A 32 -7.72 -2.56 5.33
N MET A 33 -8.25 -3.57 4.62
CA MET A 33 -7.73 -4.93 4.72
C MET A 33 -6.27 -5.03 4.24
N ILE A 34 -5.93 -4.37 3.12
CA ILE A 34 -4.57 -4.36 2.59
C ILE A 34 -3.62 -3.63 3.55
N ASP A 35 -4.02 -2.47 4.06
CA ASP A 35 -3.23 -1.68 5.00
C ASP A 35 -3.01 -2.45 6.31
N ASN A 36 -4.02 -3.16 6.81
CA ASN A 36 -3.86 -4.05 7.97
C ASN A 36 -2.85 -5.18 7.73
N ILE A 37 -2.78 -5.73 6.52
CA ILE A 37 -1.78 -6.75 6.17
C ILE A 37 -0.39 -6.13 6.08
N ILE A 38 -0.27 -4.95 5.45
CA ILE A 38 0.99 -4.20 5.38
C ILE A 38 1.51 -3.90 6.78
N ASP A 39 0.65 -3.39 7.67
CA ASP A 39 0.99 -3.10 9.07
C ASP A 39 1.36 -4.35 9.86
N ALA A 40 0.65 -5.46 9.66
CA ALA A 40 1.00 -6.72 10.31
C ALA A 40 2.40 -7.20 9.93
N VAL A 41 2.81 -6.99 8.67
CA VAL A 41 4.11 -7.46 8.13
C VAL A 41 5.24 -6.45 8.37
N THR A 42 4.97 -5.15 8.29
CA THR A 42 5.99 -4.08 8.34
C THR A 42 5.99 -3.31 9.67
N GLY A 43 5.02 -3.58 10.54
CA GLY A 43 4.89 -2.98 11.87
C GLY A 43 6.00 -3.39 12.85
N PRO A 44 5.83 -3.11 14.15
CA PRO A 44 6.87 -3.32 15.16
C PRO A 44 7.39 -4.75 15.24
N ILE A 45 6.50 -5.73 15.05
CA ILE A 45 6.86 -7.16 15.06
C ILE A 45 7.71 -7.51 13.84
N GLY A 46 7.27 -7.10 12.64
CA GLY A 46 8.01 -7.30 11.40
C GLY A 46 9.40 -6.68 11.43
N ARG A 47 9.50 -5.43 11.89
CA ARG A 47 10.79 -4.73 12.10
C ARG A 47 11.69 -5.50 13.06
N GLY A 48 11.13 -5.99 14.18
CA GLY A 48 11.87 -6.84 15.11
C GLY A 48 12.45 -8.09 14.45
N LEU A 49 11.65 -8.79 13.64
CA LEU A 49 12.12 -9.97 12.89
C LEU A 49 13.19 -9.61 11.85
N GLY A 50 13.05 -8.49 11.15
CA GLY A 50 14.05 -7.99 10.21
C GLY A 50 15.40 -7.70 10.90
N VAL A 51 15.36 -7.06 12.07
CA VAL A 51 16.57 -6.83 12.88
C VAL A 51 17.20 -8.15 13.31
N LEU A 52 16.41 -9.12 13.79
CA LEU A 52 16.92 -10.44 14.17
C LEU A 52 17.55 -11.19 12.99
N ALA A 53 16.96 -11.09 11.79
CA ALA A 53 17.52 -11.69 10.58
C ALA A 53 18.86 -11.04 10.19
N LEU A 54 18.98 -9.72 10.28
CA LEU A 54 20.23 -9.00 10.02
C LEU A 54 21.31 -9.32 11.05
N VAL A 55 20.97 -9.34 12.33
CA VAL A 55 21.91 -9.71 13.40
C VAL A 55 22.37 -11.15 13.24
N GLY A 56 21.43 -12.09 13.05
CA GLY A 56 21.74 -13.51 12.87
C GLY A 56 22.62 -13.76 11.65
N SER A 57 22.29 -13.16 10.50
CA SER A 57 23.10 -13.26 9.29
C SER A 57 24.49 -12.63 9.45
N GLY A 58 24.60 -11.48 10.12
CA GLY A 58 25.90 -10.85 10.43
C GLY A 58 26.78 -11.71 11.34
N VAL A 59 26.19 -12.34 12.36
CA VAL A 59 26.90 -13.28 13.23
C VAL A 59 27.37 -14.52 12.44
N MET A 60 26.51 -15.11 11.60
CA MET A 60 26.87 -16.27 10.77
C MET A 60 27.98 -15.93 9.75
N MET A 61 28.01 -14.69 9.27
CA MET A 61 29.05 -14.18 8.37
C MET A 61 30.43 -14.16 9.05
N PHE A 62 30.51 -13.72 10.31
CA PHE A 62 31.78 -13.71 11.06
C PHE A 62 32.32 -15.11 11.34
N PHE A 63 31.44 -16.10 11.50
CA PHE A 63 31.85 -17.50 11.65
C PHE A 63 32.16 -18.20 10.32
N GLY A 64 32.11 -17.48 9.18
CA GLY A 64 32.37 -18.06 7.86
C GLY A 64 31.34 -19.10 7.43
N ARG A 65 30.16 -19.13 8.07
CA ARG A 65 29.10 -20.11 7.80
C ARG A 65 28.09 -19.64 6.75
N LEU A 66 28.19 -18.38 6.33
CA LEU A 66 27.32 -17.76 5.34
C LEU A 66 28.17 -17.22 4.18
N ASN A 67 27.70 -17.45 2.95
CA ASN A 67 28.37 -16.93 1.76
C ASN A 67 28.03 -15.45 1.56
N TRP A 68 28.99 -14.68 1.04
CA TRP A 68 28.80 -13.24 0.75
C TRP A 68 27.51 -12.95 -0.06
N PRO A 69 27.24 -13.64 -1.19
CA PRO A 69 26.03 -13.38 -1.97
C PRO A 69 24.74 -13.59 -1.18
N ILE A 70 24.70 -14.57 -0.28
CA ILE A 70 23.51 -14.89 0.53
C ILE A 70 23.29 -13.78 1.56
N PHE A 71 24.35 -13.30 2.21
CA PHE A 71 24.25 -12.19 3.15
C PHE A 71 23.73 -10.92 2.49
N VAL A 72 24.26 -10.57 1.30
CA VAL A 72 23.77 -9.41 0.54
C VAL A 72 22.31 -9.59 0.18
N ALA A 73 21.89 -10.79 -0.24
CA ALA A 73 20.50 -11.06 -0.55
C ALA A 73 19.58 -10.85 0.66
N VAL A 74 19.99 -11.29 1.86
CA VAL A 74 19.23 -11.05 3.10
C VAL A 74 19.19 -9.55 3.43
N PHE A 75 20.32 -8.86 3.35
CA PHE A 75 20.41 -7.42 3.62
C PHE A 75 19.51 -6.61 2.68
N VAL A 76 19.63 -6.84 1.37
CA VAL A 76 18.83 -6.16 0.35
C VAL A 76 17.35 -6.49 0.52
N GLY A 77 16.99 -7.75 0.78
CA GLY A 77 15.60 -8.15 1.00
C GLY A 77 14.95 -7.40 2.16
N VAL A 78 15.66 -7.28 3.28
CA VAL A 78 15.19 -6.51 4.45
C VAL A 78 15.01 -5.03 4.09
N VAL A 79 16.01 -4.42 3.45
CA VAL A 79 15.93 -3.01 3.02
C VAL A 79 14.74 -2.76 2.09
N LEU A 80 14.50 -3.66 1.13
CA LEU A 80 13.40 -3.53 0.18
C LEU A 80 12.03 -3.63 0.86
N ILE A 81 11.83 -4.57 1.79
CA ILE A 81 10.56 -4.73 2.51
C ILE A 81 10.18 -3.46 3.27
N PHE A 82 11.13 -2.87 4.00
CA PHE A 82 10.85 -1.70 4.84
C PHE A 82 10.91 -0.36 4.10
N SER A 83 11.42 -0.32 2.86
CA SER A 83 11.48 0.90 2.03
C SER A 83 10.39 0.95 0.95
N ALA A 84 9.56 -0.09 0.84
CA ALA A 84 8.62 -0.27 -0.26
C ALA A 84 7.63 0.90 -0.41
N GLU A 85 7.05 1.37 0.69
CA GLU A 85 6.10 2.51 0.69
C GLU A 85 6.74 3.77 0.11
N THR A 86 7.90 4.17 0.62
CA THR A 86 8.61 5.38 0.15
C THR A 86 8.99 5.29 -1.33
N ILE A 87 9.34 4.10 -1.83
CA ILE A 87 9.67 3.88 -3.25
C ILE A 87 8.40 4.07 -4.11
N ILE A 88 7.28 3.46 -3.72
CA ILE A 88 6.03 3.53 -4.49
C ILE A 88 5.45 4.95 -4.44
N ASP A 89 5.45 5.59 -3.27
CA ASP A 89 4.97 6.96 -3.09
C ASP A 89 5.78 7.96 -3.93
N GLY A 90 7.08 7.69 -4.12
CA GLY A 90 7.93 8.48 -5.02
C GLY A 90 7.49 8.46 -6.49
N PHE A 91 6.78 7.42 -6.93
CA PHE A 91 6.20 7.35 -8.28
C PHE A 91 4.79 7.94 -8.37
N ALA A 92 4.13 8.20 -7.23
CA ALA A 92 2.80 8.78 -7.16
C ALA A 92 2.80 10.32 -7.15
N ALA A 93 3.96 10.96 -7.02
CA ALA A 93 4.11 12.41 -7.20
C ALA A 93 3.81 12.81 -8.67
N PRO A 94 3.08 13.91 -8.92
CA PRO A 94 2.70 14.34 -10.27
C PRO A 94 3.89 14.69 -11.16
#